data_AF-A0A8T0G304-F1
#
_entry.id   AF-A0A8T0G304-F1
#
_cell.length_a   1.000
_cell.length_b   1.000
_cell.length_c   1.000
_cell.angle_alpha   90.00
_cell.angle_beta   90.00
_cell.angle_gamma   90.00
#
_symmetry.space_group_name_H-M   'P 1'
#
loop_
_entity.id
_entity.type
_entity.pdbx_description
1 polymer ?
#
loop_
_entity_poly.entity_id
_entity_poly.type
_entity_poly.pdbx_seq_one_letter_code
_entity_poly.pdbx_strand_id
1 'polypeptide(L)'
;MLLDTIQASEEELKSELTQAQACFINGYVRILDFDYKFSVFSSILDAIELRSLPLDKIPKQLIIETLKDLESKEILEECFSWFTEETGQIDEHGYSLFAFREDSVCKLYAEVLLRSSGKFHLQDFLESWQRSVPEGMKCDLKQLRGLALTDLTNRPEVIFHFPTQNLPENIKERFEMLFKVKEKWDYDEIVPYLEDRTYPGNDVKALLIKYTRESTKDGRKMYSSKW
;
A
#
# COMPACT_ATOMS: atom_id res chain seq x y z
N MET A 1 14.20 20.10 -14.02
CA MET A 1 13.60 18.77 -13.77
C MET A 1 13.75 18.43 -12.30
N LEU A 2 12.96 17.50 -11.75
CA LEU A 2 13.07 17.07 -10.34
C LEU A 2 14.50 16.63 -9.96
N LEU A 3 15.23 16.01 -10.89
CA LEU A 3 16.64 15.62 -10.74
C LEU A 3 17.61 16.81 -10.58
N ASP A 4 17.23 18.02 -11.01
CA ASP A 4 18.06 19.22 -10.81
C ASP A 4 17.87 19.82 -9.41
N THR A 5 16.88 19.34 -8.66
CA THR A 5 16.51 19.82 -7.31
C THR A 5 16.75 18.77 -6.23
N ILE A 6 16.69 17.49 -6.59
CA ILE A 6 16.84 16.36 -5.66
C ILE A 6 18.13 15.62 -6.00
N GLN A 7 18.95 15.37 -4.98
CA GLN A 7 20.14 14.52 -5.13
C GLN A 7 19.71 13.04 -5.11
N ALA A 8 19.36 12.50 -6.27
CA ALA A 8 19.06 11.09 -6.48
C ALA A 8 19.51 10.67 -7.89
N SER A 9 19.81 9.39 -8.10
CA SER A 9 19.92 8.88 -9.47
C SER A 9 18.55 8.88 -10.17
N GLU A 10 18.54 8.78 -11.49
CA GLU A 10 17.30 8.69 -12.26
C GLU A 10 16.53 7.40 -11.90
N GLU A 11 17.24 6.30 -11.67
CA GLU A 11 16.68 5.02 -11.26
C GLU A 11 16.07 5.09 -9.84
N GLU A 12 16.76 5.73 -8.90
CA GLU A 12 16.26 5.95 -7.54
C GLU A 12 14.99 6.78 -7.56
N LEU A 13 14.99 7.90 -8.29
CA LEU A 13 13.82 8.76 -8.42
C LEU A 13 12.64 8.00 -9.05
N LYS A 14 12.87 7.23 -10.13
CA LYS A 14 11.83 6.42 -10.77
C LYS A 14 11.26 5.37 -9.82
N SER A 15 12.12 4.69 -9.05
CA SER A 15 11.70 3.70 -8.06
C SER A 15 10.81 4.33 -7.00
N GLU A 16 11.24 5.45 -6.41
CA GLU A 16 10.47 6.17 -5.38
C GLU A 16 9.12 6.67 -5.91
N LEU A 17 9.09 7.24 -7.12
CA LEU A 17 7.85 7.69 -7.74
C LEU A 17 6.89 6.54 -8.05
N THR A 18 7.42 5.38 -8.45
CA THR A 18 6.62 4.17 -8.66
C THR A 18 6.03 3.66 -7.34
N GLN A 19 6.83 3.63 -6.26
CA GLN A 19 6.36 3.23 -4.93
C GLN A 19 5.30 4.19 -4.38
N ALA A 20 5.45 5.49 -4.65
CA ALA A 20 4.49 6.52 -4.29
C ALA A 20 3.21 6.50 -5.14
N GLN A 21 3.11 5.63 -6.15
CA GLN A 21 2.02 5.63 -7.13
C GLN A 21 1.82 7.03 -7.75
N ALA A 22 2.93 7.67 -8.12
CA ALA A 22 2.91 9.00 -8.73
C ALA A 22 2.69 8.90 -10.24
N CYS A 23 1.91 9.83 -10.79
CA CYS A 23 1.65 9.96 -12.22
C CYS A 23 2.53 11.05 -12.85
N PHE A 24 2.85 10.88 -14.13
CA PHE A 24 3.42 11.94 -14.96
C PHE A 24 2.35 12.53 -15.88
N ILE A 25 1.89 13.75 -15.60
CA ILE A 25 0.81 14.41 -16.33
C ILE A 25 1.28 15.78 -16.80
N ASN A 26 1.27 16.00 -18.11
CA ASN A 26 1.69 17.27 -18.74
C ASN A 26 3.10 17.73 -18.33
N GLY A 27 4.03 16.79 -18.15
CA GLY A 27 5.40 17.07 -17.72
C GLY A 27 5.58 17.34 -16.22
N TYR A 28 4.54 17.15 -15.41
CA TYR A 28 4.59 17.29 -13.96
C TYR A 28 4.36 15.94 -13.27
N VAL A 29 5.08 15.72 -12.16
CA VAL A 29 4.80 14.62 -11.24
C VAL A 29 3.63 15.00 -10.35
N ARG A 30 2.66 14.10 -10.23
CA ARG A 30 1.45 14.29 -9.41
C ARG A 30 1.17 13.05 -8.59
N ILE A 31 0.68 13.24 -7.37
CA ILE A 31 0.11 12.16 -6.55
C ILE A 31 -1.40 12.32 -6.62
N LEU A 32 -2.11 11.24 -6.93
CA LEU A 32 -3.57 11.27 -6.94
C LEU A 32 -4.09 11.28 -5.50
N ASP A 33 -5.12 12.08 -5.26
CA ASP A 33 -5.90 11.95 -4.04
C ASP A 33 -6.45 10.53 -3.92
N PHE A 34 -6.57 10.02 -2.69
CA PHE A 34 -6.97 8.64 -2.45
C PHE A 34 -8.38 8.34 -2.97
N ASP A 35 -9.34 9.22 -2.71
CA ASP A 35 -10.73 9.00 -3.11
C ASP A 35 -10.84 9.04 -4.64
N TYR A 36 -10.09 9.94 -5.26
CA TYR A 36 -9.99 9.99 -6.71
C TYR A 36 -9.35 8.71 -7.30
N LYS A 37 -8.21 8.26 -6.77
CA LYS A 37 -7.57 6.99 -7.17
C LYS A 37 -8.54 5.82 -7.05
N PHE A 38 -9.27 5.73 -5.94
CA PHE A 38 -10.25 4.66 -5.73
C PHE A 38 -11.40 4.73 -6.75
N SER A 39 -11.87 5.94 -7.09
CA SER A 39 -12.92 6.11 -8.12
C SER A 39 -12.47 5.67 -9.51
N VAL A 40 -11.22 5.98 -9.90
CA VAL A 40 -10.63 5.54 -11.17
C VAL A 40 -10.47 4.02 -11.18
N PHE A 41 -9.94 3.44 -10.10
CA PHE A 41 -9.84 1.98 -9.98
C PHE A 41 -11.21 1.29 -10.07
N SER A 42 -12.23 1.85 -9.40
CA SER A 42 -13.60 1.31 -9.45
C SER A 42 -14.15 1.33 -10.88
N SER A 43 -13.91 2.42 -11.62
CA SER A 43 -14.31 2.52 -13.03
C SER A 43 -13.61 1.46 -13.92
N ILE A 44 -12.33 1.18 -13.64
CA ILE A 44 -11.57 0.11 -14.30
C ILE A 44 -12.18 -1.26 -13.99
N LEU A 45 -12.48 -1.54 -12.73
CA LEU A 45 -13.11 -2.80 -12.30
C LEU A 45 -14.48 -2.99 -12.95
N ASP A 46 -15.33 -1.96 -12.92
CA ASP A 46 -16.66 -1.97 -13.53
C ASP A 46 -16.58 -2.28 -15.04
N ALA A 47 -15.59 -1.70 -15.75
CA ALA A 47 -15.38 -1.97 -17.18
C ALA A 47 -14.95 -3.41 -17.46
N ILE A 48 -14.20 -4.04 -16.54
CA ILE A 48 -13.80 -5.46 -16.62
C ILE A 48 -15.02 -6.35 -16.39
N GLU A 49 -15.80 -6.07 -15.34
CA GLU A 49 -16.99 -6.84 -14.95
C GLU A 49 -18.11 -6.76 -16.00
N LEU A 50 -18.37 -5.58 -16.54
CA LEU A 50 -19.37 -5.35 -17.60
C LEU A 50 -19.11 -6.23 -18.83
N ARG A 51 -17.84 -6.56 -19.08
CA ARG A 51 -17.40 -7.41 -20.20
C ARG A 51 -17.22 -8.87 -19.80
N SER A 52 -17.48 -9.21 -18.54
CA SER A 52 -17.27 -10.55 -17.97
C SER A 52 -15.83 -11.05 -18.20
N LEU A 53 -14.86 -10.14 -18.12
CA LEU A 53 -13.45 -10.47 -18.31
C LEU A 53 -12.89 -11.14 -17.05
N PRO A 54 -12.03 -12.17 -17.18
CA PRO A 54 -11.34 -12.75 -16.04
C PRO A 54 -10.40 -11.74 -15.41
N LEU A 55 -10.35 -11.69 -14.07
CA LEU A 55 -9.45 -10.79 -13.33
C LEU A 55 -7.96 -11.13 -13.51
N ASP A 56 -7.66 -12.31 -14.06
CA ASP A 56 -6.31 -12.80 -14.37
C ASP A 56 -5.97 -12.72 -15.88
N LYS A 57 -6.88 -12.22 -16.73
CA LYS A 57 -6.70 -12.13 -18.19
C LYS A 57 -7.36 -10.88 -18.76
N ILE A 58 -6.84 -9.73 -18.37
CA ILE A 58 -7.39 -8.41 -18.70
C ILE A 58 -6.59 -7.80 -19.88
N PRO A 59 -7.23 -7.54 -21.04
CA PRO A 59 -6.61 -6.79 -22.13
C PRO A 59 -6.62 -5.28 -21.83
N LYS A 60 -5.45 -4.71 -21.49
CA LYS A 60 -5.31 -3.30 -21.07
C LYS A 60 -5.95 -2.33 -22.07
N GLN A 61 -5.60 -2.44 -23.35
CA GLN A 61 -6.06 -1.51 -24.40
C GLN A 61 -7.57 -1.44 -24.50
N LEU A 62 -8.27 -2.57 -24.34
CA LEU A 62 -9.72 -2.63 -24.35
C LEU A 62 -10.34 -1.84 -23.18
N ILE A 63 -9.74 -1.94 -21.98
CA ILE A 63 -10.21 -1.22 -20.80
C ILE A 63 -9.99 0.29 -20.94
N ILE A 64 -8.78 0.69 -21.37
CA ILE A 64 -8.46 2.11 -21.60
C ILE A 64 -9.40 2.72 -22.64
N GLU A 65 -9.63 2.01 -23.76
CA GLU A 65 -10.53 2.47 -24.83
C GLU A 65 -11.99 2.58 -24.35
N THR A 66 -12.42 1.72 -23.42
CA THR A 66 -13.76 1.77 -22.83
C THR A 66 -13.97 3.01 -21.98
N LEU A 67 -12.92 3.49 -21.30
CA LEU A 67 -13.00 4.56 -20.30
C LEU A 67 -12.46 5.91 -20.79
N LYS A 68 -11.94 5.99 -22.01
CA LYS A 68 -11.26 7.18 -22.58
C LYS A 68 -12.09 8.47 -22.57
N ASP A 69 -13.42 8.36 -22.60
CA ASP A 69 -14.33 9.52 -22.62
C ASP A 69 -14.72 9.97 -21.20
N LEU A 70 -14.39 9.16 -20.18
CA LEU A 70 -14.70 9.42 -18.77
C LEU A 70 -13.48 9.89 -17.97
N GLU A 71 -12.29 9.44 -18.35
CA GLU A 71 -11.05 9.74 -17.65
C GLU A 71 -9.88 9.88 -18.64
N SER A 72 -8.88 10.66 -18.27
CA SER A 72 -7.66 10.82 -19.05
C SER A 72 -6.92 9.49 -19.23
N LYS A 73 -6.41 9.28 -20.43
CA LYS A 73 -5.68 8.06 -20.79
C LYS A 73 -4.48 7.84 -19.86
N GLU A 74 -3.73 8.90 -19.55
CA GLU A 74 -2.56 8.86 -18.68
C GLU A 74 -2.93 8.35 -17.28
N ILE A 75 -4.03 8.84 -16.69
CA ILE A 75 -4.48 8.42 -15.36
C ILE A 75 -4.97 6.97 -15.38
N LEU A 76 -5.72 6.59 -16.42
CA LEU A 76 -6.17 5.21 -16.59
C LEU A 76 -4.99 4.25 -16.73
N GLU A 77 -3.97 4.60 -17.53
CA GLU A 77 -2.79 3.76 -17.73
C GLU A 77 -1.95 3.60 -16.47
N GLU A 78 -1.73 4.68 -15.73
CA GLU A 78 -1.02 4.67 -14.46
C GLU A 78 -1.79 3.86 -13.41
N CYS A 79 -3.08 4.18 -13.20
CA CYS A 79 -3.92 3.48 -12.23
C CYS A 79 -4.01 1.99 -12.53
N PHE A 80 -4.20 1.61 -13.80
CA PHE A 80 -4.19 0.21 -14.22
C PHE A 80 -2.87 -0.48 -13.85
N SER A 81 -1.73 0.16 -14.11
CA SER A 81 -0.41 -0.39 -13.80
C SER A 81 -0.18 -0.62 -12.31
N TRP A 82 -0.75 0.20 -11.43
CA TRP A 82 -0.58 0.07 -9.98
C TRP A 82 -1.29 -1.13 -9.38
N PHE A 83 -2.30 -1.64 -10.06
CA PHE A 83 -3.11 -2.77 -9.58
C PHE A 83 -2.96 -4.03 -10.42
N THR A 84 -2.22 -3.99 -11.53
CA THR A 84 -2.04 -5.15 -12.40
C THR A 84 -0.58 -5.50 -12.62
N GLU A 85 -0.35 -6.69 -13.16
CA GLU A 85 0.93 -7.17 -13.66
C GLU A 85 0.74 -7.95 -14.97
N GLU A 86 1.76 -7.98 -15.82
CA GLU A 86 1.71 -8.75 -17.06
C GLU A 86 1.74 -10.26 -16.78
N THR A 87 0.88 -11.00 -17.47
CA THR A 87 0.80 -12.47 -17.34
C THR A 87 1.81 -13.20 -18.24
N GLY A 88 2.45 -12.49 -19.16
CA GLY A 88 3.23 -13.07 -20.27
C GLY A 88 2.37 -13.75 -21.35
N GLN A 89 1.05 -13.73 -21.21
CA GLN A 89 0.11 -14.22 -22.21
C GLN A 89 -0.30 -13.08 -23.15
N ILE A 90 -0.70 -13.46 -24.37
CA ILE A 90 -1.28 -12.55 -25.37
C ILE A 90 -2.67 -13.04 -25.76
N ASP A 91 -3.53 -12.11 -26.15
CA ASP A 91 -4.83 -12.44 -26.74
C ASP A 91 -4.72 -12.84 -28.23
N GLU A 92 -5.86 -13.13 -28.84
CA GLU A 92 -5.98 -13.49 -30.26
C GLU A 92 -5.54 -12.39 -31.24
N HIS A 93 -5.42 -11.15 -30.75
CA HIS A 93 -4.98 -9.99 -31.52
C HIS A 93 -3.52 -9.62 -31.24
N GLY A 94 -2.83 -10.37 -30.37
CA GLY A 94 -1.43 -10.15 -30.01
C GLY A 94 -1.21 -9.11 -28.92
N TYR A 95 -2.24 -8.68 -28.19
CA TYR A 95 -2.10 -7.77 -27.06
C TYR A 95 -1.78 -8.53 -25.77
N SER A 96 -0.85 -8.00 -24.98
CA SER A 96 -0.51 -8.54 -23.66
C SER A 96 -1.71 -8.56 -22.72
N LEU A 97 -1.85 -9.65 -21.98
CA LEU A 97 -2.87 -9.83 -20.95
C LEU A 97 -2.28 -9.57 -19.56
N PHE A 98 -3.11 -8.99 -18.70
CA PHE A 98 -2.74 -8.57 -17.36
C PHE A 98 -3.60 -9.28 -16.31
N ALA A 99 -3.05 -9.48 -15.11
CA ALA A 99 -3.78 -9.96 -13.96
C ALA A 99 -3.82 -8.89 -12.87
N PHE A 100 -4.89 -8.81 -12.10
CA PHE A 100 -4.89 -8.00 -10.89
C PHE A 100 -3.91 -8.57 -9.85
N ARG A 101 -3.14 -7.66 -9.25
CA ARG A 101 -2.30 -7.92 -8.08
C ARG A 101 -3.19 -7.96 -6.84
N GLU A 102 -3.54 -9.17 -6.41
CA GLU A 102 -4.44 -9.41 -5.27
C GLU A 102 -4.06 -8.58 -4.04
N ASP A 103 -2.79 -8.59 -3.64
CA ASP A 103 -2.31 -7.84 -2.48
C ASP A 103 -2.56 -6.33 -2.60
N SER A 104 -2.32 -5.74 -3.78
CA SER A 104 -2.54 -4.31 -4.03
C SER A 104 -4.03 -3.95 -3.97
N VAL A 105 -4.88 -4.79 -4.56
CA VAL A 105 -6.34 -4.58 -4.58
C VAL A 105 -6.93 -4.76 -3.18
N CYS A 106 -6.60 -5.84 -2.49
CA CYS A 106 -7.01 -6.06 -1.11
C CYS A 106 -6.58 -4.90 -0.20
N LYS A 107 -5.34 -4.43 -0.34
CA LYS A 107 -4.82 -3.27 0.41
C LYS A 107 -5.60 -1.99 0.14
N LEU A 108 -5.98 -1.72 -1.12
CA LEU A 108 -6.81 -0.55 -1.49
C LEU A 108 -8.16 -0.57 -0.77
N TYR A 109 -8.88 -1.69 -0.82
CA TYR A 109 -10.18 -1.83 -0.15
C TYR A 109 -10.08 -1.74 1.38
N ALA A 110 -9.02 -2.28 1.98
CA ALA A 110 -8.77 -2.10 3.41
C ALA A 110 -8.58 -0.62 3.76
N GLU A 111 -7.83 0.13 2.95
CA GLU A 111 -7.58 1.54 3.17
C GLU A 111 -8.89 2.36 3.13
N VAL A 112 -9.81 2.05 2.19
CA VAL A 112 -11.15 2.67 2.14
C VAL A 112 -11.90 2.48 3.46
N LEU A 113 -11.94 1.26 3.98
CA LEU A 113 -12.64 0.94 5.24
C LEU A 113 -11.97 1.59 6.45
N LEU A 114 -10.64 1.63 6.51
CA LEU A 114 -9.92 2.11 7.68
C LEU A 114 -9.86 3.64 7.76
N ARG A 115 -9.78 4.35 6.62
CA ARG A 115 -9.76 5.81 6.58
C ARG A 115 -11.01 6.44 7.20
N SER A 116 -12.15 5.77 7.09
CA SER A 116 -13.45 6.24 7.58
C SER A 116 -13.78 5.82 9.02
N SER A 117 -13.01 4.91 9.63
CA SER A 117 -13.46 4.16 10.82
C SER A 117 -12.72 4.46 12.12
N GLY A 118 -11.65 5.27 12.11
CA GLY A 118 -10.81 5.47 13.29
C GLY A 118 -10.26 4.12 13.81
N LYS A 119 -10.66 3.69 15.02
CA LYS A 119 -10.41 2.33 15.52
C LYS A 119 -11.58 1.42 15.14
N PHE A 120 -11.30 0.39 14.35
CA PHE A 120 -12.25 -0.63 13.92
C PHE A 120 -12.02 -1.90 14.74
N HIS A 121 -13.07 -2.52 15.27
CA HIS A 121 -13.03 -3.86 15.84
C HIS A 121 -12.47 -4.86 14.81
N LEU A 122 -11.44 -5.62 15.20
CA LEU A 122 -10.64 -6.41 14.26
C LEU A 122 -11.50 -7.45 13.51
N GLN A 123 -12.35 -8.19 14.22
CA GLN A 123 -13.17 -9.23 13.60
C GLN A 123 -14.19 -8.64 12.61
N ASP A 124 -14.86 -7.56 13.00
CA ASP A 124 -15.83 -6.88 12.14
C ASP A 124 -15.16 -6.29 10.89
N PHE A 125 -13.95 -5.75 11.05
CA PHE A 125 -13.13 -5.28 9.94
C PHE A 125 -12.78 -6.42 8.98
N LEU A 126 -12.28 -7.56 9.47
CA LEU A 126 -11.89 -8.69 8.61
C LEU A 126 -13.07 -9.22 7.79
N GLU A 127 -14.25 -9.31 8.41
CA GLU A 127 -15.47 -9.72 7.71
C GLU A 127 -15.92 -8.70 6.66
N SER A 128 -15.90 -7.41 7.02
CA SER A 128 -16.28 -6.33 6.09
C SER A 128 -15.31 -6.23 4.93
N TRP A 129 -14.01 -6.36 5.20
CA TRP A 129 -12.95 -6.30 4.21
C TRP A 129 -13.05 -7.45 3.21
N GLN A 130 -13.19 -8.69 3.69
CA GLN A 130 -13.32 -9.85 2.81
C GLN A 130 -14.59 -9.81 1.95
N ARG A 131 -15.67 -9.17 2.41
CA ARG A 131 -16.90 -8.96 1.62
C ARG A 131 -16.78 -7.82 0.60
N SER A 132 -15.79 -6.93 0.74
CA SER A 132 -15.65 -5.74 -0.10
C SER A 132 -14.73 -5.96 -1.29
N VAL A 133 -13.79 -6.90 -1.21
CA VAL A 133 -12.85 -7.19 -2.31
C VAL A 133 -13.54 -7.96 -3.45
N PRO A 134 -13.03 -7.87 -4.70
CA PRO A 134 -13.57 -8.63 -5.83
C PRO A 134 -13.61 -10.14 -5.58
N GLU A 135 -14.56 -10.81 -6.24
CA GLU A 135 -14.73 -12.26 -6.10
C GLU A 135 -13.43 -13.01 -6.46
N GLY A 136 -13.09 -14.02 -5.64
CA GLY A 136 -11.90 -14.84 -5.81
C GLY A 136 -10.67 -14.36 -5.03
N MET A 137 -10.63 -13.09 -4.60
CA MET A 137 -9.51 -12.55 -3.82
C MET A 137 -9.58 -12.91 -2.34
N LYS A 138 -8.42 -13.09 -1.70
CA LYS A 138 -8.31 -13.39 -0.27
C LYS A 138 -7.64 -12.27 0.52
N CYS A 139 -8.26 -11.92 1.64
CA CYS A 139 -7.74 -10.93 2.56
C CYS A 139 -6.84 -11.60 3.61
N ASP A 140 -5.64 -11.06 3.81
CA ASP A 140 -4.69 -11.46 4.86
C ASP A 140 -4.07 -10.20 5.49
N LEU A 141 -3.98 -10.15 6.82
CA LEU A 141 -3.40 -9.00 7.54
C LEU A 141 -1.98 -8.63 7.08
N LYS A 142 -1.21 -9.56 6.51
CA LYS A 142 0.11 -9.29 5.91
C LYS A 142 0.03 -8.30 4.74
N GLN A 143 -1.08 -8.22 4.03
CA GLN A 143 -1.31 -7.25 2.95
C GLN A 143 -1.38 -5.81 3.48
N LEU A 144 -1.64 -5.63 4.79
CA LEU A 144 -1.79 -4.33 5.45
C LEU A 144 -0.49 -3.83 6.10
N ARG A 145 0.63 -4.52 5.89
CA ARG A 145 1.95 -4.10 6.38
C ARG A 145 2.24 -2.65 5.93
N GLY A 146 2.53 -1.80 6.91
CA GLY A 146 2.81 -0.38 6.70
C GLY A 146 1.60 0.48 6.35
N LEU A 147 0.38 -0.07 6.35
CA LEU A 147 -0.86 0.69 6.13
C LEU A 147 -1.72 0.78 7.39
N ALA A 148 -1.77 -0.31 8.16
CA ALA A 148 -2.65 -0.42 9.31
C ALA A 148 -1.92 -1.05 10.50
N LEU A 149 -2.32 -0.65 11.71
CA LEU A 149 -1.81 -1.22 12.94
C LEU A 149 -2.91 -1.98 13.68
N THR A 150 -2.60 -3.21 14.08
CA THR A 150 -3.47 -4.03 14.91
C THR A 150 -3.04 -3.93 16.38
N ASP A 151 -3.99 -3.59 17.25
CA ASP A 151 -3.81 -3.61 18.70
C ASP A 151 -4.54 -4.83 19.30
N LEU A 152 -3.78 -5.92 19.43
CA LEU A 152 -4.22 -7.17 20.05
C LEU A 152 -4.27 -7.10 21.58
N THR A 153 -3.87 -5.98 22.18
CA THR A 153 -3.96 -5.79 23.65
C THR A 153 -5.29 -5.18 24.06
N ASN A 154 -5.95 -4.48 23.14
CA ASN A 154 -7.29 -3.96 23.34
C ASN A 154 -8.32 -5.09 23.47
N ARG A 155 -9.42 -4.84 24.20
CA ARG A 155 -10.51 -5.79 24.41
C ARG A 155 -11.84 -5.07 24.13
N PRO A 156 -12.46 -5.27 22.96
CA PRO A 156 -12.05 -6.15 21.86
C PRO A 156 -10.79 -5.67 21.12
N GLU A 157 -10.13 -6.58 20.41
CA GLU A 157 -8.97 -6.26 19.57
C GLU A 157 -9.41 -5.31 18.44
N VAL A 158 -8.51 -4.39 18.07
CA VAL A 158 -8.83 -3.35 17.09
C VAL A 158 -7.74 -3.23 16.03
N ILE A 159 -8.10 -2.68 14.89
CA ILE A 159 -7.21 -2.27 13.80
C ILE A 159 -7.57 -0.85 13.38
N PHE A 160 -6.57 -0.07 12.97
CA PHE A 160 -6.79 1.30 12.52
C PHE A 160 -5.80 1.71 11.43
N HIS A 161 -6.19 2.71 10.65
CA HIS A 161 -5.34 3.30 9.62
C HIS A 161 -4.12 3.94 10.27
N PHE A 162 -2.93 3.47 9.91
CA PHE A 162 -1.67 3.97 10.43
C PHE A 162 -0.59 3.80 9.36
N PRO A 163 -0.62 4.61 8.30
CA PRO A 163 0.24 4.38 7.16
C PRO A 163 1.66 4.95 7.35
N THR A 164 2.65 4.28 6.76
CA THR A 164 4.07 4.68 6.81
C THR A 164 4.31 6.07 6.24
N GLN A 165 3.59 6.47 5.19
CA GLN A 165 3.75 7.79 4.58
C GLN A 165 3.40 8.96 5.52
N ASN A 166 2.66 8.70 6.60
CA ASN A 166 2.32 9.73 7.60
C ASN A 166 3.35 9.82 8.73
N LEU A 167 4.40 8.98 8.71
CA LEU A 167 5.43 8.98 9.75
C LEU A 167 6.53 10.00 9.44
N PRO A 168 7.10 10.65 10.48
CA PRO A 168 8.21 11.58 10.32
C PRO A 168 9.40 10.97 9.57
N GLU A 169 10.06 11.74 8.72
CA GLU A 169 11.31 11.31 8.07
C GLU A 169 12.46 11.20 9.08
N ASN A 170 12.46 12.08 10.09
CA ASN A 170 13.43 12.01 11.18
C ASN A 170 13.20 10.74 12.00
N ILE A 171 14.21 9.87 12.02
CA ILE A 171 14.09 8.56 12.67
C ILE A 171 13.77 8.63 14.17
N LYS A 172 14.26 9.66 14.87
CA LYS A 172 13.99 9.81 16.31
C LYS A 172 12.53 10.21 16.55
N GLU A 173 12.04 11.21 15.83
CA GLU A 173 10.64 11.65 15.89
C GLU A 173 9.69 10.51 15.48
N ARG A 174 10.08 9.71 14.49
CA ARG A 174 9.36 8.50 14.08
C ARG A 174 9.25 7.49 15.22
N PHE A 175 10.35 7.15 15.90
CA PHE A 175 10.29 6.28 17.07
C PHE A 175 9.41 6.87 18.20
N GLU A 176 9.51 8.17 18.46
CA GLU A 176 8.65 8.84 19.44
C GLU A 176 7.16 8.72 19.07
N MET A 177 6.80 8.87 17.80
CA MET A 177 5.43 8.67 17.33
C MET A 177 4.98 7.21 17.46
N LEU A 178 5.81 6.24 17.04
CA LEU A 178 5.51 4.82 17.17
C LEU A 178 5.27 4.41 18.63
N PHE A 179 6.11 4.87 19.56
CA PHE A 179 5.97 4.55 20.98
C PHE A 179 4.82 5.28 21.69
N LYS A 180 4.37 6.42 21.17
CA LYS A 180 3.11 7.06 21.62
C LYS A 180 1.88 6.25 21.22
N VAL A 181 1.92 5.59 20.06
CA VAL A 181 0.81 4.77 19.56
C VAL A 181 0.75 3.44 20.31
N LYS A 182 1.90 2.82 20.55
CA LYS A 182 2.01 1.54 21.27
C LYS A 182 3.33 1.47 22.03
N GLU A 183 3.29 1.17 23.33
CA GLU A 183 4.48 1.23 24.19
C GLU A 183 5.53 0.15 23.89
N LYS A 184 5.09 -1.03 23.45
CA LYS A 184 5.93 -2.20 23.18
C LYS A 184 5.54 -2.85 21.87
N TRP A 185 6.50 -3.06 21.00
CA TRP A 185 6.31 -3.64 19.67
C TRP A 185 7.08 -4.95 19.56
N ASP A 186 6.51 -5.94 18.88
CA ASP A 186 7.35 -7.03 18.38
C ASP A 186 8.09 -6.64 17.10
N TYR A 187 9.04 -7.49 16.67
CA TYR A 187 9.86 -7.24 15.50
C TYR A 187 9.02 -7.13 14.22
N ASP A 188 8.12 -8.08 13.98
CA ASP A 188 7.37 -8.17 12.72
C ASP A 188 6.32 -7.05 12.60
N GLU A 189 5.84 -6.54 13.75
CA GLU A 189 4.96 -5.38 13.86
C GLU A 189 5.66 -4.05 13.55
N ILE A 190 6.87 -3.82 14.08
CA ILE A 190 7.54 -2.50 13.95
C ILE A 190 8.30 -2.34 12.63
N VAL A 191 8.78 -3.45 12.06
CA VAL A 191 9.62 -3.46 10.85
C VAL A 191 9.01 -2.68 9.68
N PRO A 192 7.72 -2.88 9.29
CA PRO A 192 7.12 -2.13 8.18
C PRO A 192 7.19 -0.61 8.33
N TYR A 193 7.30 -0.12 9.56
CA TYR A 193 7.33 1.31 9.88
C TYR A 193 8.72 1.93 9.85
N LEU A 194 9.76 1.12 9.63
CA LEU A 194 11.16 1.54 9.68
C LEU A 194 11.95 1.17 8.42
N GLU A 195 11.47 0.24 7.60
CA GLU A 195 12.17 -0.26 6.41
C GLU A 195 12.55 0.87 5.43
N ASP A 196 11.65 1.84 5.24
CA ASP A 196 11.86 3.00 4.37
C ASP A 196 12.91 4.00 4.90
N ARG A 197 13.43 3.79 6.11
CA ARG A 197 14.50 4.59 6.72
C ARG A 197 15.84 3.84 6.80
N THR A 198 15.94 2.67 6.15
CA THR A 198 17.16 1.86 6.13
C THR A 198 18.06 2.21 4.95
N TYR A 199 19.34 1.90 5.05
CA TYR A 199 20.31 2.06 3.97
C TYR A 199 21.45 1.04 4.13
N PRO A 200 22.29 0.80 3.10
CA PRO A 200 23.40 -0.13 3.20
C PRO A 200 24.29 0.16 4.42
N GLY A 201 24.38 -0.80 5.35
CA GLY A 201 25.14 -0.66 6.60
C GLY A 201 24.32 -0.18 7.82
N ASN A 202 23.03 0.13 7.65
CA ASN A 202 22.12 0.46 8.74
C ASN A 202 20.71 -0.10 8.47
N ASP A 203 20.50 -1.36 8.88
CA ASP A 203 19.24 -2.07 8.75
C ASP A 203 18.29 -1.79 9.92
N VAL A 204 17.07 -2.36 9.87
CA VAL A 204 16.08 -2.20 10.94
C VAL A 204 16.62 -2.70 12.28
N LYS A 205 17.42 -3.77 12.32
CA LYS A 205 18.01 -4.29 13.57
C LYS A 205 18.97 -3.29 14.19
N ALA A 206 19.83 -2.66 13.39
CA ALA A 206 20.73 -1.60 13.83
C ALA A 206 19.95 -0.39 14.38
N LEU A 207 18.87 0.01 13.71
CA LEU A 207 17.95 1.05 14.20
C LEU A 207 17.36 0.66 15.56
N LEU A 208 16.82 -0.54 15.70
CA LEU A 208 16.23 -1.01 16.96
C LEU A 208 17.27 -1.03 18.10
N ILE A 209 18.48 -1.54 17.86
CA ILE A 209 19.57 -1.52 18.85
C ILE A 209 19.89 -0.09 19.30
N LYS A 210 19.92 0.86 18.36
CA LYS A 210 20.26 2.26 18.65
C LYS A 210 19.16 2.97 19.42
N TYR A 211 17.89 2.81 19.03
CA TYR A 211 16.79 3.65 19.53
C TYR A 211 15.84 2.97 20.54
N THR A 212 15.98 1.67 20.82
CA THR A 212 15.01 0.92 21.66
C THR A 212 15.66 0.10 22.78
N ARG A 213 14.89 -0.22 23.83
CA ARG A 213 15.25 -1.23 24.83
C ARG A 213 14.62 -2.55 24.42
N GLU A 214 15.44 -3.60 24.31
CA GLU A 214 14.96 -4.96 24.06
C GLU A 214 14.55 -5.61 25.39
N SER A 215 13.41 -6.29 25.39
CA SER A 215 12.94 -7.14 26.48
C SER A 215 12.30 -8.41 25.91
N THR A 216 12.13 -9.43 26.73
CA THR A 216 11.48 -10.68 26.32
C THR A 216 10.13 -10.80 27.02
N LYS A 217 9.07 -11.09 26.26
CA LYS A 217 7.74 -11.43 26.78
C LYS A 217 7.23 -12.66 26.04
N ASP A 218 6.83 -13.69 26.78
CA ASP A 218 6.29 -14.94 26.21
C ASP A 218 7.18 -15.56 25.11
N GLY A 219 8.50 -15.49 25.30
CA GLY A 219 9.49 -16.00 24.34
C GLY A 219 9.70 -15.13 23.10
N ARG A 220 9.00 -14.00 22.97
CA ARG A 220 9.15 -13.04 21.87
C ARG A 220 9.94 -11.81 22.31
N LYS A 221 10.75 -11.28 21.40
CA LYS A 221 11.47 -10.01 21.60
C LYS A 221 10.47 -8.85 21.45
N MET A 222 10.51 -7.95 22.43
CA MET A 222 9.71 -6.74 22.49
C MET A 222 10.63 -5.53 22.56
N TYR A 223 10.32 -4.51 21.79
CA TYR A 223 11.05 -3.26 21.70
C TYR A 223 10.23 -2.12 22.31
N SER A 224 10.84 -1.36 23.22
CA SER A 224 10.24 -0.17 23.84
C SER A 224 11.16 1.04 23.75
N SER A 225 10.65 2.24 24.03
CA SER A 225 11.46 3.47 24.06
C SER A 225 12.67 3.36 25.00
N LYS A 226 13.79 4.01 24.62
CA LYS A 226 14.97 4.19 25.48
C LYS A 226 14.86 5.36 26.45
N TRP A 227 14.06 6.36 26.07
CA TRP A 227 13.81 7.62 26.77
C TRP A 227 12.40 7.63 27.35
#